data_AF-U1QV59-F1
#
_entry.id   AF-U1QV59-F1
#
_cell.length_a   1.000
_cell.length_b   1.000
_cell.length_c   1.000
_cell.angle_alpha   90.00
_cell.angle_beta   90.00
_cell.angle_gamma   90.00
#
_symmetry.space_group_name_H-M   'P 1'
#
loop_
_entity.id
_entity.type
_entity.pdbx_description
1 polymer ?
#
loop_
_entity_poly.entity_id
_entity_poly.type
_entity_poly.pdbx_seq_one_letter_code
_entity_poly.pdbx_strand_id
1 'polypeptide(L)'
;MSTAAAIGDGATADDEGRFSAEEVLSRLDEAPGPGGEVSGGHTAREEVELELNAAGDGREGDGEPRGVGRGTRTTDGGATGTGAGPTDTTGPSEGASRGAHEGREAGQSTAQLPDEEPLAVRELKAEVGGLETKTRQMLAFYYEHGPASAQSAHFAVGGDGDRTHAYARNRTLRTRGLVSHIGCGRYEYHLREHLEEELGDRVDDGVIEAYATDIEQTALDVDS
;
A
#
# COMPACT_ATOMS: atom_id res chain seq x y z
N MET A 1 -81.14 10.83 -37.93
CA MET A 1 -81.27 9.35 -38.01
C MET A 1 -79.88 8.78 -38.29
N SER A 2 -79.08 8.57 -37.24
CA SER A 2 -77.78 7.88 -37.32
C SER A 2 -77.93 6.50 -36.69
N THR A 3 -77.59 5.48 -37.46
CA THR A 3 -77.55 4.07 -37.08
C THR A 3 -76.11 3.59 -36.94
N ALA A 4 -75.90 2.79 -35.89
CA ALA A 4 -74.95 1.67 -35.73
C ALA A 4 -73.46 1.93 -36.05
N ALA A 5 -72.56 1.94 -35.05
CA ALA A 5 -72.06 0.80 -34.27
C ALA A 5 -71.08 -0.11 -35.04
N ALA A 6 -69.81 -0.04 -34.64
CA ALA A 6 -68.86 -1.14 -34.75
C ALA A 6 -67.86 -1.08 -33.58
N ILE A 7 -68.14 -1.89 -32.56
CA ILE A 7 -67.24 -2.81 -31.84
C ILE A 7 -65.76 -2.41 -31.73
N GLY A 8 -65.38 -1.94 -30.54
CA GLY A 8 -64.03 -2.03 -29.98
C GLY A 8 -64.10 -2.83 -28.68
N ASP A 9 -63.72 -4.10 -28.78
CA ASP A 9 -63.50 -5.01 -27.66
C ASP A 9 -62.27 -4.53 -26.88
N GLY A 10 -62.47 -4.18 -25.62
CA GLY A 10 -61.45 -3.66 -24.72
C GLY A 10 -61.65 -4.27 -23.35
N ALA A 11 -61.17 -5.50 -23.19
CA ALA A 11 -61.12 -6.21 -21.94
C ALA A 11 -60.35 -5.40 -20.88
N THR A 12 -61.06 -4.91 -19.87
CA THR A 12 -60.47 -4.51 -18.60
C THR A 12 -60.30 -5.75 -17.75
N ALA A 13 -59.12 -6.36 -17.83
CA ALA A 13 -58.67 -7.31 -16.83
C ALA A 13 -57.80 -6.54 -15.83
N ASP A 14 -58.37 -6.31 -14.65
CA ASP A 14 -57.62 -6.26 -13.40
C ASP A 14 -56.61 -7.43 -13.39
N ASP A 15 -55.32 -7.10 -13.47
CA ASP A 15 -54.26 -8.02 -13.07
C ASP A 15 -53.36 -7.25 -12.11
N GLU A 16 -53.71 -7.33 -10.84
CA GLU A 16 -52.80 -7.02 -9.75
C GLU A 16 -51.62 -7.98 -9.87
N GLY A 17 -50.57 -7.48 -10.52
CA GLY A 17 -49.34 -8.18 -10.81
C GLY A 17 -48.81 -8.90 -9.57
N ARG A 18 -49.12 -10.19 -9.53
CA ARG A 18 -48.53 -11.17 -8.64
C ARG A 18 -47.04 -11.10 -8.88
N PHE A 19 -46.26 -10.67 -7.89
CA PHE A 19 -44.81 -10.74 -7.92
C PHE A 19 -44.38 -12.21 -8.04
N SER A 20 -44.33 -12.71 -9.27
CA SER A 20 -43.92 -14.07 -9.57
C SER A 20 -42.40 -14.10 -9.69
N ALA A 21 -41.75 -14.95 -8.91
CA ALA A 21 -40.30 -15.12 -8.95
C ALA A 21 -39.81 -15.51 -10.35
N GLU A 22 -40.64 -16.19 -11.16
CA GLU A 22 -40.32 -16.51 -12.55
C GLU A 22 -40.20 -15.27 -13.44
N GLU A 23 -41.01 -14.23 -13.25
CA GLU A 23 -40.95 -13.01 -14.07
C GLU A 23 -39.70 -12.17 -13.75
N VAL A 24 -39.28 -12.17 -12.47
CA VAL A 24 -38.03 -11.54 -12.06
C VAL A 24 -36.81 -12.29 -12.63
N LEU A 25 -36.87 -13.62 -12.70
CA LEU A 25 -35.80 -14.43 -13.28
C LEU A 25 -35.73 -14.29 -14.81
N SER A 26 -36.86 -14.19 -15.51
CA SER A 26 -36.87 -13.89 -16.95
C SER A 26 -36.33 -12.49 -17.26
N ARG A 27 -36.62 -11.47 -16.44
CA ARG A 27 -36.03 -10.13 -16.60
C ARG A 27 -34.53 -10.09 -16.30
N LEU A 28 -34.00 -11.02 -15.52
CA LEU A 28 -32.57 -11.12 -15.21
C LEU A 28 -31.78 -11.77 -16.36
N ASP A 29 -32.40 -12.69 -17.11
CA ASP A 29 -31.80 -13.35 -18.28
C ASP A 29 -31.84 -12.46 -19.54
N GLU A 30 -32.84 -11.56 -19.64
CA GLU A 30 -32.99 -10.60 -20.75
C GLU A 30 -32.21 -9.28 -20.52
N ALA A 31 -31.54 -9.12 -19.38
CA ALA A 31 -30.62 -8.02 -19.20
C ALA A 31 -29.42 -8.22 -20.14
N PRO A 32 -29.00 -7.20 -20.93
CA PRO A 32 -27.70 -7.26 -21.58
C PRO A 32 -26.67 -7.53 -20.48
N GLY A 33 -26.00 -8.68 -20.58
CA GLY A 33 -24.93 -9.04 -19.64
C GLY A 33 -23.97 -7.85 -19.51
N PRO A 34 -23.27 -7.69 -18.37
CA PRO A 34 -22.33 -6.61 -18.15
C PRO A 34 -21.15 -6.73 -19.13
N GLY A 35 -21.39 -6.35 -20.37
CA GLY A 35 -20.45 -6.22 -21.45
C GLY A 35 -19.86 -4.83 -21.34
N GLY A 36 -18.66 -4.77 -20.80
CA GLY A 36 -17.83 -3.56 -20.81
C GLY A 36 -17.52 -3.04 -19.43
N GLU A 37 -16.37 -3.48 -18.91
CA GLU A 37 -15.50 -2.72 -18.01
C GLU A 37 -15.97 -2.52 -16.56
N VAL A 38 -15.85 -3.60 -15.77
CA VAL A 38 -15.65 -3.46 -14.33
C VAL A 38 -14.24 -2.92 -14.02
N SER A 39 -13.92 -1.68 -14.40
CA SER A 39 -12.65 -1.06 -13.95
C SER A 39 -12.82 -0.52 -12.53
N GLY A 40 -12.86 -1.45 -11.57
CA GLY A 40 -13.07 -1.13 -10.16
C GLY A 40 -13.38 -2.34 -9.28
N GLY A 41 -12.96 -3.54 -9.70
CA GLY A 41 -13.06 -4.76 -8.90
C GLY A 41 -11.67 -5.27 -8.56
N HIS A 42 -11.01 -4.59 -7.65
CA HIS A 42 -9.61 -4.79 -7.35
C HIS A 42 -9.46 -4.72 -5.81
N THR A 43 -9.14 -5.85 -5.19
CA THR A 43 -7.83 -6.03 -4.53
C THR A 43 -6.98 -6.82 -5.51
N ALA A 44 -6.61 -6.26 -6.66
CA ALA A 44 -5.98 -4.97 -6.96
C ALA A 44 -4.49 -4.97 -6.86
N ARG A 45 -4.03 -5.41 -5.70
CA ARG A 45 -2.84 -4.81 -5.13
C ARG A 45 -1.62 -5.24 -5.92
N GLU A 46 -1.70 -6.43 -6.48
CA GLU A 46 -0.61 -7.15 -7.12
C GLU A 46 -0.82 -7.33 -8.63
N GLU A 47 -2.05 -7.23 -9.15
CA GLU A 47 -2.26 -7.42 -10.60
C GLU A 47 -1.75 -6.26 -11.47
N VAL A 48 -1.38 -5.11 -10.87
CA VAL A 48 -0.61 -4.03 -11.54
C VAL A 48 0.90 -4.09 -11.22
N GLU A 49 1.33 -4.85 -10.20
CA GLU A 49 2.73 -5.27 -10.14
C GLU A 49 3.07 -6.13 -11.37
N LEU A 50 2.09 -6.79 -12.00
CA LEU A 50 2.30 -7.67 -13.15
C LEU A 50 2.69 -7.00 -14.49
N GLU A 51 2.76 -5.68 -14.63
CA GLU A 51 3.44 -5.05 -15.78
C GLU A 51 4.91 -4.68 -15.45
N LEU A 52 5.53 -5.38 -14.50
CA LEU A 52 6.93 -5.19 -14.08
C LEU A 52 8.02 -5.43 -15.17
N ASN A 53 7.75 -5.78 -16.44
CA ASN A 53 8.81 -6.23 -17.38
C ASN A 53 8.57 -6.08 -18.91
N ALA A 54 7.59 -5.33 -19.43
CA ALA A 54 7.32 -5.37 -20.88
C ALA A 54 8.38 -4.67 -21.79
N ALA A 55 9.41 -4.02 -21.24
CA ALA A 55 10.48 -3.37 -22.02
C ALA A 55 11.90 -3.71 -21.50
N GLY A 56 12.19 -4.98 -21.31
CA GLY A 56 13.57 -5.47 -21.29
C GLY A 56 14.12 -5.61 -22.71
N ASP A 57 14.49 -4.50 -23.37
CA ASP A 57 15.35 -4.53 -24.57
C ASP A 57 16.64 -3.76 -24.31
N GLY A 58 17.77 -4.47 -24.31
CA GLY A 58 19.08 -3.87 -24.03
C GLY A 58 20.27 -4.80 -23.80
N ARG A 59 20.35 -5.93 -24.52
CA ARG A 59 21.54 -6.68 -24.98
C ARG A 59 22.74 -6.98 -24.03
N GLU A 60 22.96 -8.29 -23.89
CA GLU A 60 24.22 -9.09 -23.93
C GLU A 60 25.38 -8.76 -22.98
N GLY A 61 25.53 -9.63 -21.98
CA GLY A 61 26.80 -9.98 -21.36
C GLY A 61 26.80 -11.48 -21.07
N ASP A 62 27.42 -12.27 -21.95
CA ASP A 62 27.70 -13.69 -21.75
C ASP A 62 28.46 -13.93 -20.45
N GLY A 63 27.85 -14.72 -19.55
CA GLY A 63 28.47 -15.15 -18.31
C GLY A 63 27.69 -16.31 -17.72
N GLU A 64 28.05 -17.54 -18.11
CA GLU A 64 27.59 -18.80 -17.53
C GLU A 64 27.62 -18.79 -15.98
N PRO A 65 26.62 -19.43 -15.35
CA PRO A 65 26.98 -20.28 -14.22
C PRO A 65 26.35 -21.68 -14.30
N ARG A 66 27.30 -22.61 -14.24
CA ARG A 66 27.25 -24.01 -13.82
C ARG A 66 26.10 -24.37 -12.87
N GLY A 67 25.41 -25.44 -13.22
CA GLY A 67 24.35 -26.04 -12.43
C GLY A 67 24.83 -26.76 -11.16
N VAL A 68 23.99 -26.67 -10.13
CA VAL A 68 23.82 -27.58 -8.99
C VAL A 68 22.33 -27.41 -8.62
N GLY A 69 21.44 -28.39 -8.56
CA GLY A 69 21.57 -29.75 -8.04
C GLY A 69 20.58 -29.92 -6.89
N ARG A 70 19.31 -30.22 -7.23
CA ARG A 70 18.32 -31.07 -6.53
C ARG A 70 18.26 -31.07 -4.98
N GLY A 71 17.05 -30.82 -4.47
CA GLY A 71 16.67 -31.23 -3.11
C GLY A 71 15.18 -31.03 -2.78
N THR A 72 14.29 -31.81 -3.39
CA THR A 72 12.89 -31.94 -2.96
C THR A 72 12.80 -32.73 -1.64
N ARG A 73 12.09 -32.20 -0.64
CA ARG A 73 11.56 -32.99 0.46
C ARG A 73 10.23 -32.41 0.95
N THR A 74 9.19 -33.15 0.64
CA THR A 74 7.83 -33.09 1.19
C THR A 74 7.82 -33.53 2.65
N THR A 75 7.02 -32.83 3.48
CA THR A 75 6.36 -33.42 4.65
C THR A 75 4.93 -32.91 4.71
N ASP A 76 4.00 -33.84 4.53
CA ASP A 76 2.56 -33.74 4.75
C ASP A 76 2.28 -34.04 6.24
N GLY A 77 1.24 -33.43 6.80
CA GLY A 77 0.87 -33.57 8.20
C GLY A 77 -0.36 -32.74 8.57
N GLY A 78 -1.54 -33.22 8.21
CA GLY A 78 -2.83 -32.64 8.58
C GLY A 78 -3.44 -33.15 9.90
N ALA A 79 -4.66 -32.63 10.15
CA ALA A 79 -5.71 -32.98 11.15
C ALA A 79 -5.86 -31.98 12.32
N THR A 80 -6.85 -31.05 12.34
CA THR A 80 -8.32 -31.12 12.61
C THR A 80 -8.75 -31.23 14.09
N GLY A 81 -9.77 -30.41 14.45
CA GLY A 81 -10.60 -30.50 15.68
C GLY A 81 -10.68 -29.19 16.46
N THR A 82 -11.62 -28.27 16.20
CA THR A 82 -13.02 -28.19 16.73
C THR A 82 -13.14 -27.88 18.23
N GLY A 83 -13.72 -26.72 18.54
CA GLY A 83 -14.28 -26.39 19.85
C GLY A 83 -15.03 -25.05 19.81
N ALA A 84 -16.37 -25.10 19.86
CA ALA A 84 -17.29 -23.97 19.71
C ALA A 84 -17.84 -23.49 21.07
N GLY A 85 -17.78 -22.16 21.31
CA GLY A 85 -18.68 -21.28 22.09
C GLY A 85 -19.01 -21.59 23.58
N PRO A 86 -19.78 -20.71 24.29
CA PRO A 86 -20.29 -19.39 23.90
C PRO A 86 -20.16 -18.26 24.96
N THR A 87 -20.42 -17.03 24.49
CA THR A 87 -21.03 -15.83 25.14
C THR A 87 -20.71 -15.48 26.61
N ASP A 88 -20.19 -14.26 26.81
CA ASP A 88 -20.82 -13.38 27.80
C ASP A 88 -20.78 -11.90 27.39
N THR A 89 -21.82 -11.21 27.82
CA THR A 89 -22.36 -9.95 27.33
C THR A 89 -21.89 -8.80 28.19
N THR A 90 -21.19 -7.78 27.66
CA THR A 90 -21.18 -6.45 28.28
C THR A 90 -20.72 -5.37 27.30
N GLY A 91 -21.65 -4.52 26.85
CA GLY A 91 -21.35 -3.11 26.53
C GLY A 91 -21.40 -2.27 27.82
N PRO A 92 -20.80 -1.08 27.87
CA PRO A 92 -21.22 -0.02 26.95
C PRO A 92 -20.08 0.79 26.31
N SER A 93 -20.49 1.50 25.26
CA SER A 93 -19.81 2.56 24.55
C SER A 93 -19.29 3.67 25.47
N GLU A 94 -17.99 3.95 25.41
CA GLU A 94 -17.45 5.27 25.70
C GLU A 94 -16.52 5.69 24.56
N GLY A 95 -16.97 6.70 23.83
CA GLY A 95 -16.15 7.40 22.85
C GLY A 95 -15.10 8.23 23.58
N ALA A 96 -13.84 8.00 23.22
CA ALA A 96 -12.79 8.97 23.41
C ALA A 96 -11.81 8.84 22.25
N SER A 97 -12.15 9.48 21.13
CA SER A 97 -11.16 10.01 20.21
C SER A 97 -10.25 10.94 21.00
N ARG A 98 -9.12 10.40 21.45
CA ARG A 98 -7.91 11.16 21.67
C ARG A 98 -6.82 10.43 20.90
N GLY A 99 -6.71 10.82 19.62
CA GLY A 99 -5.43 10.75 18.95
C GLY A 99 -4.48 11.60 19.78
N ALA A 100 -3.76 10.95 20.67
CA ALA A 100 -2.54 11.50 21.22
C ALA A 100 -1.56 11.51 20.05
N HIS A 101 -1.54 12.64 19.35
CA HIS A 101 -0.37 13.06 18.62
C HIS A 101 0.68 13.28 19.71
N GLU A 102 1.40 12.21 20.05
CA GLU A 102 2.68 12.33 20.73
C GLU A 102 3.57 13.08 19.73
N GLY A 103 3.57 14.40 19.86
CA GLY A 103 4.63 15.22 19.31
C GLY A 103 5.91 14.60 19.83
N ARG A 104 6.70 14.06 18.92
CA ARG A 104 8.09 13.66 19.13
C ARG A 104 8.78 14.90 19.69
N GLU A 105 8.80 15.03 21.01
CA GLU A 105 9.69 15.95 21.70
C GLU A 105 11.09 15.40 21.42
N ALA A 106 11.68 15.86 20.31
CA ALA A 106 13.06 15.63 19.97
C ALA A 106 13.91 16.30 21.05
N GLY A 107 14.10 15.58 22.15
CA GLY A 107 15.17 15.87 23.09
C GLY A 107 16.45 15.87 22.27
N GLN A 108 17.12 17.01 22.21
CA GLN A 108 18.38 17.19 21.50
C GLN A 108 19.34 16.10 21.98
N SER A 109 19.45 15.02 21.22
CA SER A 109 20.36 13.92 21.52
C SER A 109 21.76 14.47 21.35
N THR A 110 22.40 14.85 22.46
CA THR A 110 23.81 15.24 22.47
C THR A 110 24.72 14.01 22.48
N ALA A 111 24.25 12.89 21.94
CA ALA A 111 25.06 11.69 21.83
C ALA A 111 26.24 12.01 20.90
N GLN A 112 27.44 11.88 21.42
CA GLN A 112 28.65 12.07 20.63
C GLN A 112 28.78 10.88 19.69
N LEU A 113 28.73 11.14 18.38
CA LEU A 113 29.04 10.11 17.39
C LEU A 113 30.48 9.60 17.62
N PRO A 114 30.71 8.28 17.49
CA PRO A 114 32.06 7.72 17.60
C PRO A 114 32.97 8.27 16.48
N ASP A 115 34.28 8.26 16.72
CA ASP A 115 35.27 8.78 15.76
C ASP A 115 35.27 8.03 14.42
N GLU A 116 34.90 6.75 14.43
CA GLU A 116 34.77 5.92 13.23
C GLU A 116 33.31 5.59 12.95
N GLU A 117 32.83 6.02 11.77
CA GLU A 117 31.47 5.76 11.32
C GLU A 117 31.30 4.30 10.85
N PRO A 118 30.29 3.55 11.37
CA PRO A 118 29.97 2.22 10.91
C PRO A 118 29.75 2.16 9.40
N LEU A 119 30.19 1.07 8.77
CA LEU A 119 30.02 0.88 7.33
C LEU A 119 28.55 0.97 6.89
N ALA A 120 27.62 0.40 7.66
CA ALA A 120 26.19 0.45 7.38
C ALA A 120 25.66 1.88 7.27
N VAL A 121 26.08 2.80 8.16
CA VAL A 121 25.69 4.21 8.11
C VAL A 121 26.22 4.88 6.85
N ARG A 122 27.50 4.63 6.50
CA ARG A 122 28.13 5.17 5.29
C ARG A 122 27.43 4.70 4.01
N GLU A 123 27.09 3.42 3.96
CA GLU A 123 26.38 2.81 2.84
C GLU A 123 24.97 3.40 2.71
N LEU A 124 24.26 3.52 3.83
CA LEU A 124 22.92 4.12 3.87
C LEU A 124 22.94 5.59 3.44
N LYS A 125 23.93 6.37 3.88
CA LYS A 125 24.15 7.76 3.41
C LYS A 125 24.33 7.81 1.89
N ALA A 126 25.19 6.95 1.35
CA ALA A 126 25.44 6.88 -0.09
C ALA A 126 24.19 6.43 -0.84
N GLU A 127 23.40 5.53 -0.26
CA GLU A 127 22.17 5.01 -0.82
C GLU A 127 21.10 6.10 -0.92
N VAL A 128 20.83 6.82 0.17
CA VAL A 128 19.86 7.95 0.21
C VAL A 128 20.36 9.11 -0.65
N GLY A 129 21.66 9.41 -0.61
CA GLY A 129 22.31 10.41 -1.45
C GLY A 129 22.32 10.05 -2.95
N GLY A 130 22.23 8.77 -3.28
CA GLY A 130 22.14 8.26 -4.66
C GLY A 130 20.72 8.20 -5.22
N LEU A 131 19.69 8.43 -4.41
CA LEU A 131 18.30 8.50 -4.88
C LEU A 131 18.10 9.69 -5.82
N GLU A 132 17.18 9.53 -6.78
CA GLU A 132 16.77 10.65 -7.63
C GLU A 132 16.17 11.76 -6.77
N THR A 133 16.38 13.02 -7.16
CA THR A 133 15.98 14.19 -6.37
C THR A 133 14.52 14.15 -5.92
N LYS A 134 13.57 13.83 -6.82
CA LYS A 134 12.15 13.72 -6.47
C LYS A 134 11.87 12.57 -5.49
N THR A 135 12.58 11.45 -5.65
CA THR A 135 12.43 10.28 -4.76
C THR A 135 12.92 10.63 -3.35
N ARG A 136 14.00 11.40 -3.24
CA ARG A 136 14.49 11.92 -1.97
C ARG A 136 13.56 12.96 -1.33
N GLN A 137 13.03 13.87 -2.12
CA GLN A 137 12.02 14.83 -1.65
C GLN A 137 10.75 14.12 -1.14
N MET A 138 10.34 13.02 -1.79
CA MET A 138 9.23 12.20 -1.27
C MET A 138 9.57 11.58 0.09
N LEU A 139 10.81 11.16 0.32
CA LEU A 139 11.25 10.65 1.62
C LEU A 139 11.21 11.74 2.70
N ALA A 140 11.73 12.94 2.38
CA ALA A 140 11.64 14.12 3.25
C ALA A 140 10.18 14.49 3.57
N PHE A 141 9.27 14.34 2.61
CA PHE A 141 7.84 14.56 2.84
C PHE A 141 7.27 13.59 3.89
N TYR A 142 7.60 12.29 3.83
CA TYR A 142 7.13 11.34 4.85
C TYR A 142 7.73 11.61 6.23
N TYR A 143 8.99 12.07 6.28
CA TYR A 143 9.63 12.50 7.52
C TYR A 143 8.87 13.66 8.18
N GLU A 144 8.58 14.71 7.41
CA GLU A 144 7.99 15.95 7.96
C GLU A 144 6.48 15.83 8.21
N HIS A 145 5.74 15.18 7.32
CA HIS A 145 4.27 15.16 7.35
C HIS A 145 3.70 13.84 7.90
N GLY A 146 4.55 12.84 8.14
CA GLY A 146 4.14 11.53 8.60
C GLY A 146 3.40 10.72 7.53
N PRO A 147 2.49 9.81 7.94
CA PRO A 147 2.00 8.80 7.01
C PRO A 147 1.10 9.34 5.90
N ALA A 148 1.46 9.06 4.65
CA ALA A 148 0.75 9.58 3.48
C ALA A 148 0.68 8.58 2.33
N SER A 149 -0.19 8.83 1.36
CA SER A 149 -0.21 8.04 0.13
C SER A 149 0.94 8.43 -0.81
N ALA A 150 1.40 7.48 -1.63
CA ALA A 150 2.45 7.75 -2.63
C ALA A 150 2.09 8.90 -3.57
N GLN A 151 0.82 8.99 -3.98
CA GLN A 151 0.32 10.07 -4.84
C GLN A 151 0.35 11.42 -4.13
N SER A 152 -0.08 11.47 -2.86
CA SER A 152 -0.06 12.70 -2.06
C SER A 152 1.36 13.23 -1.88
N ALA A 153 2.31 12.35 -1.55
CA ALA A 153 3.72 12.71 -1.42
C ALA A 153 4.31 13.18 -2.76
N HIS A 154 4.04 12.45 -3.85
CA HIS A 154 4.53 12.84 -5.18
C HIS A 154 3.98 14.21 -5.60
N PHE A 155 2.70 14.48 -5.36
CA PHE A 155 2.09 15.77 -5.67
C PHE A 155 2.69 16.90 -4.81
N ALA A 156 2.88 16.67 -3.50
CA ALA A 156 3.44 17.66 -2.59
C ALA A 156 4.84 18.14 -3.00
N VAL A 157 5.65 17.24 -3.58
CA VAL A 157 7.01 17.55 -4.05
C VAL A 157 7.07 18.07 -5.49
N GLY A 158 5.94 18.52 -6.06
CA GLY A 158 5.88 19.02 -7.44
C GLY A 158 5.96 17.91 -8.50
N GLY A 159 5.49 16.72 -8.15
CA GLY A 159 5.20 15.66 -9.10
C GLY A 159 4.10 16.07 -10.09
N ASP A 160 4.17 15.49 -11.29
CA ASP A 160 3.18 15.67 -12.37
C ASP A 160 1.80 15.05 -12.07
N GLY A 161 1.65 14.40 -10.91
CA GLY A 161 0.42 13.72 -10.50
C GLY A 161 0.23 12.34 -11.15
N ASP A 162 1.16 11.89 -12.00
CA ASP A 162 1.11 10.54 -12.57
C ASP A 162 1.24 9.49 -11.47
N ARG A 163 0.24 8.61 -11.42
CA ARG A 163 0.15 7.56 -10.42
C ARG A 163 1.28 6.54 -10.56
N THR A 164 1.61 6.15 -11.78
CA THR A 164 2.67 5.18 -12.08
C THR A 164 4.01 5.71 -11.61
N HIS A 165 4.34 6.98 -11.90
CA HIS A 165 5.56 7.62 -11.42
C HIS A 165 5.61 7.69 -9.90
N ALA A 166 4.51 8.08 -9.26
CA ALA A 166 4.41 8.15 -7.80
C ALA A 166 4.70 6.79 -7.14
N TYR A 167 4.10 5.71 -7.66
CA TYR A 167 4.30 4.37 -7.10
C TYR A 167 5.64 3.75 -7.48
N ALA A 168 6.21 4.06 -8.64
CA ALA A 168 7.57 3.62 -9.00
C ALA A 168 8.60 4.18 -8.01
N ARG A 169 8.54 5.49 -7.73
CA ARG A 169 9.42 6.14 -6.74
C ARG A 169 9.19 5.61 -5.33
N ASN A 170 7.94 5.43 -4.94
CA ASN A 170 7.61 4.85 -3.63
C ASN A 170 8.11 3.40 -3.53
N ARG A 171 8.02 2.60 -4.61
CA ARG A 171 8.57 1.25 -4.62
C ARG A 171 10.06 1.26 -4.34
N THR A 172 10.83 2.16 -4.95
CA THR A 172 12.27 2.34 -4.65
C THR A 172 12.50 2.58 -3.16
N LEU A 173 11.72 3.46 -2.52
CA LEU A 173 11.84 3.72 -1.08
C LEU A 173 11.51 2.49 -0.23
N ARG A 174 10.42 1.77 -0.58
CA ARG A 174 10.00 0.55 0.14
C ARG A 174 11.02 -0.57 0.02
N THR A 175 11.56 -0.81 -1.17
CA THR A 175 12.53 -1.89 -1.40
C THR A 175 13.83 -1.68 -0.64
N ARG A 176 14.12 -0.43 -0.28
CA ARG A 176 15.29 -0.02 0.48
C ARG A 176 15.02 0.10 1.99
N GLY A 177 13.82 -0.27 2.46
CA GLY A 177 13.46 -0.18 3.88
C GLY A 177 13.22 1.23 4.42
N LEU A 178 13.33 2.28 3.60
CA LEU A 178 13.24 3.67 4.03
C LEU A 178 11.81 4.12 4.37
N VAL A 179 10.81 3.39 3.87
CA VAL A 179 9.39 3.59 4.20
C VAL A 179 8.68 2.27 4.40
N SER A 180 7.77 2.22 5.37
CA SER A 180 6.93 1.05 5.65
C SER A 180 5.47 1.29 5.25
N HIS A 181 4.72 0.22 5.01
CA HIS A 181 3.30 0.31 4.64
C HIS A 181 2.41 0.01 5.82
N ILE A 182 1.61 1.00 6.20
CA ILE A 182 0.74 0.92 7.39
C ILE A 182 -0.73 0.61 7.05
N GLY A 183 -1.04 0.33 5.78
CA GLY A 183 -2.42 0.05 5.31
C GLY A 183 -3.01 1.14 4.41
N CYS A 184 -4.09 0.80 3.70
CA CYS A 184 -4.84 1.73 2.81
C CYS A 184 -3.97 2.51 1.80
N GLY A 185 -2.88 1.91 1.31
CA GLY A 185 -1.94 2.58 0.40
C GLY A 185 -1.13 3.74 1.02
N ARG A 186 -1.07 3.83 2.35
CA ARG A 186 -0.28 4.82 3.09
C ARG A 186 1.07 4.27 3.54
N TYR A 187 2.01 5.18 3.68
CA TYR A 187 3.41 4.91 3.96
C TYR A 187 3.93 5.81 5.05
N GLU A 188 4.69 5.26 5.97
CA GLU A 188 5.40 6.01 7.01
C GLU A 188 6.90 5.99 6.78
N TYR A 189 7.57 7.00 7.32
CA TYR A 189 9.02 7.10 7.39
C TYR A 189 9.60 6.03 8.31
N HIS A 190 10.73 5.43 7.95
CA HIS A 190 11.26 4.26 8.67
C HIS A 190 12.81 4.21 8.72
N LEU A 191 13.50 5.35 8.54
CA LEU A 191 14.98 5.38 8.50
C LEU A 191 15.62 5.01 9.84
N ARG A 192 15.07 5.51 10.94
CA ARG A 192 15.61 5.27 12.29
C ARG A 192 15.50 3.79 12.62
N GLU A 193 14.32 3.23 12.43
CA GLU A 193 14.03 1.82 12.65
C GLU A 193 14.91 0.94 11.76
N HIS A 194 15.16 1.36 10.51
CA HIS A 194 16.10 0.66 9.62
C HIS A 194 17.55 0.68 10.16
N LEU A 195 18.00 1.78 10.76
CA LEU A 195 19.30 1.85 11.43
C LEU A 195 19.36 0.99 12.70
N GLU A 196 18.27 0.94 13.47
CA GLU A 196 18.15 0.06 14.65
C GLU A 196 18.30 -1.42 14.23
N GLU A 197 17.67 -1.82 13.13
CA GLU A 197 17.78 -3.17 12.56
C GLU A 197 19.20 -3.51 12.10
N GLU A 198 19.89 -2.59 11.40
CA GLU A 198 21.22 -2.83 10.83
C GLU A 198 22.34 -2.79 11.86
N LEU A 199 22.29 -1.87 12.82
CA LEU A 199 23.32 -1.71 13.86
C LEU A 199 23.11 -2.68 15.04
N GLY A 200 21.85 -3.05 15.28
CA GLY A 200 21.40 -3.92 16.36
C GLY A 200 21.61 -3.33 17.76
N ASP A 201 21.29 -4.12 18.79
CA ASP A 201 21.29 -3.72 20.21
C ASP A 201 22.66 -3.34 20.81
N ARG A 202 23.72 -3.29 19.98
CA ARG A 202 25.08 -2.92 20.44
C ARG A 202 25.32 -1.43 20.42
N VAL A 203 24.49 -0.67 19.70
CA VAL A 203 24.57 0.78 19.59
C VAL A 203 23.48 1.39 20.46
N ASP A 204 23.84 2.43 21.20
CA ASP A 204 22.89 3.16 22.05
C ASP A 204 21.87 3.93 21.21
N ASP A 205 20.62 3.99 21.69
CA ASP A 205 19.50 4.68 21.04
C ASP A 205 19.85 6.14 20.68
N GLY A 206 20.56 6.85 21.56
CA GLY A 206 20.98 8.22 21.33
C GLY A 206 21.97 8.34 20.17
N VAL A 207 22.84 7.34 19.97
CA VAL A 207 23.79 7.28 18.85
C VAL A 207 23.06 6.96 17.55
N ILE A 208 22.06 6.07 17.59
CA ILE A 208 21.20 5.77 16.43
C ILE A 208 20.45 7.04 15.99
N GLU A 209 19.86 7.77 16.94
CA GLU A 209 19.19 9.04 16.64
C GLU A 209 20.15 10.08 16.06
N ALA A 210 21.39 10.14 16.57
CA ALA A 210 22.41 11.03 16.02
C ALA A 210 22.80 10.66 14.58
N TYR A 211 22.89 9.37 14.25
CA TYR A 211 23.12 8.93 12.87
C TYR A 211 21.94 9.20 11.95
N ALA A 212 20.71 8.97 12.41
CA ALA A 212 19.50 9.29 11.66
C ALA A 212 19.46 10.79 11.33
N THR A 213 19.67 11.64 12.34
CA THR A 213 19.73 13.09 12.20
C THR A 213 20.81 13.51 11.19
N ASP A 214 22.01 12.93 11.29
CA ASP A 214 23.11 13.28 10.39
C ASP A 214 22.85 12.85 8.94
N ILE A 215 22.23 11.68 8.71
CA ILE A 215 21.76 11.25 7.38
C ILE A 215 20.67 12.19 6.86
N GLU A 216 19.71 12.57 7.70
CA GLU A 216 18.62 13.49 7.35
C GLU A 216 19.17 14.85 6.91
N GLN A 217 20.07 15.45 7.69
CA GLN A 217 20.72 16.71 7.34
C GLN A 217 21.55 16.60 6.06
N THR A 218 22.38 15.57 5.94
CA THR A 218 23.33 15.43 4.82
C THR A 218 22.64 15.06 3.51
N ALA A 219 21.67 14.14 3.56
CA ALA A 219 21.07 13.58 2.38
C ALA A 219 19.78 14.31 2.01
N LEU A 220 18.89 14.56 2.98
CA LEU A 220 17.56 15.13 2.75
C LEU A 220 17.54 16.66 2.74
N ASP A 221 18.63 17.32 3.16
CA ASP A 221 18.74 18.78 3.27
C ASP A 221 17.66 19.36 4.21
N VAL A 222 17.40 18.66 5.31
CA VAL A 222 16.44 19.08 6.33
C VAL A 222 17.16 19.97 7.34
N ASP A 223 16.77 21.24 7.40
CA ASP A 223 17.22 22.17 8.44
C ASP A 223 16.78 21.67 9.84
N SER A 224 17.71 21.54 10.78
CA SER A 224 17.45 21.14 12.18
C SER A 224 17.14 22.29 13.12
#